data_AF-A0A0F8W800-F1
#
_entry.id   AF-A0A0F8W800-F1
#
_cell.length_a   1.000
_cell.length_b   1.000
_cell.length_c   1.000
_cell.angle_alpha   90.00
_cell.angle_beta   90.00
_cell.angle_gamma   90.00
#
_symmetry.space_group_name_H-M   'P 1'
#
loop_
_entity.id
_entity.type
_entity.pdbx_description
1 polymer ?
#
loop_
_entity_poly.entity_id
_entity_poly.type
_entity_poly.pdbx_seq_one_letter_code
_entity_poly.pdbx_strand_id
1 'polypeptide(L)'
;VTYSAPPIRWKGRGVWSCIVQAIFYGFISFNTGWFLSCGKFNLSPALAGILLGMLIIGYGSTADIADYARDKKNKIKTLPVVYGPKAASIFYAVLMILPYLLALVFHSLGVLRVNNILLITLVSVTCYLAWRTMVDHSVENISKIHMMGVMLEGIAPFLFVTSIY
;
A
#
# COMPACT_ATOMS: atom_id res chain seq x y z
N VAL A 1 13.54 -9.94 -9.30
CA VAL A 1 15.02 -10.10 -9.31
C VAL A 1 15.75 -8.77 -9.08
N THR A 2 15.54 -7.74 -9.91
CA THR A 2 16.24 -6.44 -9.82
C THR A 2 15.92 -5.61 -8.56
N TYR A 3 14.82 -5.93 -7.84
CA TYR A 3 14.47 -5.29 -6.57
C TYR A 3 15.51 -5.56 -5.47
N SER A 4 15.99 -6.80 -5.39
CA SER A 4 16.90 -7.26 -4.34
C SER A 4 18.33 -7.53 -4.82
N ALA A 5 18.52 -7.81 -6.11
CA ALA A 5 19.82 -8.14 -6.69
C ALA A 5 20.50 -6.93 -7.39
N PRO A 6 21.84 -6.86 -7.39
CA PRO A 6 22.58 -5.89 -8.20
C PRO A 6 22.30 -6.07 -9.70
N PRO A 7 22.50 -5.02 -10.53
CA PRO A 7 23.17 -3.75 -10.20
C PRO A 7 22.26 -2.67 -9.57
N ILE A 8 20.93 -2.77 -9.69
CA ILE A 8 20.04 -1.65 -9.33
C ILE A 8 19.64 -1.68 -7.86
N ARG A 9 19.28 -2.86 -7.32
CA ARG A 9 18.84 -3.10 -5.93
C ARG A 9 17.91 -2.02 -5.38
N TRP A 10 16.69 -1.95 -5.94
CA TRP A 10 15.69 -0.93 -5.61
C TRP A 10 15.34 -0.84 -4.13
N LYS A 11 15.39 -1.95 -3.37
CA LYS A 11 15.11 -1.97 -1.91
C LYS A 11 15.91 -0.90 -1.13
N GLY A 12 17.11 -0.56 -1.58
CA GLY A 12 17.97 0.42 -0.92
C GLY A 12 17.86 1.86 -1.42
N ARG A 13 16.80 2.24 -2.14
CA ARG A 13 16.68 3.55 -2.81
C ARG A 13 15.53 4.42 -2.29
N GLY A 14 15.21 4.34 -1.00
CA GLY A 14 14.24 5.20 -0.32
C GLY A 14 12.88 5.18 -1.02
N VAL A 15 12.36 6.35 -1.38
CA VAL A 15 11.05 6.51 -2.06
C VAL A 15 10.95 5.68 -3.36
N TRP A 16 12.06 5.44 -4.06
CA TRP A 16 12.04 4.64 -5.29
C TRP A 16 11.69 3.17 -5.03
N SER A 17 12.02 2.62 -3.86
CA SER A 17 11.60 1.25 -3.52
C SER A 17 10.07 1.16 -3.42
N CYS A 18 9.45 2.18 -2.82
CA CYS A 18 8.00 2.31 -2.70
C CYS A 18 7.35 2.47 -4.08
N ILE A 19 7.86 3.35 -4.94
CA ILE A 19 7.32 3.56 -6.29
C ILE A 19 7.36 2.27 -7.11
N VAL A 20 8.50 1.56 -7.09
CA VAL A 20 8.63 0.27 -7.79
C VAL A 20 7.64 -0.75 -7.21
N GLN A 21 7.48 -0.83 -5.89
CA GLN A 21 6.48 -1.72 -5.29
C GLN A 21 5.06 -1.38 -5.74
N ALA A 22 4.65 -0.11 -5.71
CA ALA A 22 3.32 0.30 -6.15
C ALA A 22 3.05 -0.02 -7.62
N ILE A 23 4.03 0.20 -8.50
CA ILE A 23 3.87 -0.08 -9.93
C ILE A 23 3.73 -1.57 -10.17
N PHE A 24 4.66 -2.38 -9.63
CA PHE A 24 4.72 -3.79 -9.97
C PHE A 24 3.70 -4.62 -9.20
N TYR A 25 3.63 -4.48 -7.88
CA TYR A 25 2.72 -5.27 -7.03
C TYR A 25 1.30 -4.71 -7.02
N GLY A 26 1.12 -3.40 -7.19
CA GLY A 26 -0.19 -2.77 -7.25
C GLY A 26 -0.73 -2.69 -8.66
N PHE A 27 -0.22 -1.74 -9.43
CA PHE A 27 -0.79 -1.39 -10.72
C PHE A 27 -0.73 -2.53 -11.74
N ILE A 28 0.45 -3.07 -12.01
CA ILE A 28 0.65 -4.11 -13.03
C ILE A 28 -0.06 -5.40 -12.61
N SER A 29 0.21 -5.93 -11.41
CA SER A 29 -0.41 -7.19 -10.95
C SER A 29 -1.93 -7.15 -10.97
N PHE A 30 -2.55 -6.08 -10.45
CA PHE A 30 -4.01 -5.96 -10.46
C PHE A 30 -4.57 -5.86 -11.88
N ASN A 31 -4.00 -4.99 -12.72
CA ASN A 31 -4.51 -4.77 -14.07
C ASN A 31 -4.27 -5.96 -15.01
N THR A 32 -3.19 -6.73 -14.79
CA THR A 32 -2.98 -8.00 -15.50
C THR A 32 -4.05 -9.01 -15.10
N GLY A 33 -4.33 -9.18 -13.81
CA GLY A 33 -5.42 -10.05 -13.35
C GLY A 33 -6.76 -9.63 -13.95
N TRP A 34 -7.06 -8.33 -13.92
CA TRP A 34 -8.24 -7.75 -14.53
C TRP A 34 -8.36 -8.05 -16.03
N PHE A 35 -7.30 -7.77 -16.79
CA PHE A 35 -7.28 -7.97 -18.24
C PHE A 35 -7.48 -9.45 -18.60
N LEU A 36 -6.88 -10.37 -17.85
CA LEU A 36 -7.06 -11.81 -18.05
C LEU A 36 -8.48 -12.28 -17.72
N SER A 37 -9.15 -11.68 -16.72
CA SER A 37 -10.51 -12.05 -16.35
C SER A 37 -11.58 -11.47 -17.28
N CYS A 38 -11.41 -10.23 -17.74
CA CYS A 38 -12.47 -9.49 -18.46
C CYS A 38 -12.14 -9.18 -19.93
N GLY A 39 -10.90 -9.39 -20.38
CA GLY A 39 -10.44 -9.11 -21.74
C GLY A 39 -10.42 -7.62 -22.12
N LYS A 40 -10.55 -6.72 -21.14
CA LYS A 40 -10.68 -5.26 -21.36
C LYS A 40 -9.79 -4.49 -20.39
N PHE A 41 -9.20 -3.41 -20.86
CA PHE A 41 -8.44 -2.46 -20.04
C PHE A 41 -9.07 -1.08 -20.15
N ASN A 42 -9.62 -0.59 -19.04
CA ASN A 42 -10.40 0.65 -18.98
C ASN A 42 -9.87 1.55 -17.84
N LEU A 43 -10.40 2.76 -17.74
CA LEU A 43 -9.97 3.71 -16.71
C LEU A 43 -10.24 3.22 -15.27
N SER A 44 -11.38 2.58 -15.03
CA SER A 44 -11.76 2.08 -13.70
C SER A 44 -10.74 1.08 -13.10
N PRO A 45 -10.37 -0.03 -13.77
CA PRO A 45 -9.36 -0.95 -13.22
C PRO A 45 -7.96 -0.32 -13.14
N ALA A 46 -7.63 0.62 -14.04
CA ALA A 46 -6.38 1.37 -13.95
C ALA A 46 -6.30 2.19 -12.66
N LEU A 47 -7.36 2.94 -12.33
CA LEU A 47 -7.44 3.70 -11.08
C LEU A 47 -7.43 2.79 -9.85
N ALA A 48 -8.17 1.68 -9.86
CA ALA A 48 -8.15 0.70 -8.77
C ALA A 48 -6.73 0.15 -8.54
N GLY A 49 -5.97 -0.16 -9.60
CA GLY A 49 -4.57 -0.59 -9.50
C GLY A 49 -3.66 0.47 -8.89
N ILE A 50 -3.88 1.77 -9.16
CA ILE A 50 -3.14 2.87 -8.54
C ILE A 50 -3.43 2.93 -7.04
N LEU A 51 -4.71 2.86 -6.66
CA LEU A 51 -5.14 2.87 -5.26
C LEU A 51 -4.56 1.68 -4.49
N LEU A 52 -4.56 0.49 -5.08
CA LEU A 52 -3.93 -0.70 -4.51
C LEU A 52 -2.41 -0.53 -4.37
N GLY A 53 -1.74 0.07 -5.35
CA GLY A 53 -0.31 0.38 -5.25
C GLY A 53 0.02 1.30 -4.07
N MET A 54 -0.82 2.30 -3.81
CA MET A 54 -0.67 3.15 -2.61
C MET A 54 -0.85 2.37 -1.32
N LEU A 55 -1.85 1.47 -1.24
CA LEU A 55 -2.08 0.61 -0.07
C LEU A 55 -0.89 -0.33 0.18
N ILE A 56 -0.32 -0.90 -0.87
CA ILE A 56 0.88 -1.77 -0.79
C ILE A 56 2.08 -1.01 -0.24
N ILE A 57 2.25 0.28 -0.61
CA ILE A 57 3.27 1.09 0.04
C ILE A 57 2.90 1.30 1.51
N GLY A 58 1.67 1.74 1.79
CA GLY A 58 1.21 2.10 3.12
C GLY A 58 1.38 0.97 4.13
N TYR A 59 0.92 -0.23 3.81
CA TYR A 59 0.98 -1.40 4.68
C TYR A 59 2.28 -2.19 4.52
N GLY A 60 2.63 -2.55 3.29
CA GLY A 60 3.82 -3.34 2.98
C GLY A 60 5.13 -2.70 3.46
N SER A 61 5.25 -1.37 3.39
CA SER A 61 6.50 -0.68 3.78
C SER A 61 6.60 -0.40 5.29
N THR A 62 5.58 -0.72 6.10
CA THR A 62 5.67 -0.58 7.57
C THR A 62 6.74 -1.50 8.17
N ALA A 63 7.02 -2.65 7.56
CA ALA A 63 8.08 -3.56 7.99
C ALA A 63 9.46 -2.87 8.03
N ASP A 64 9.71 -1.88 7.17
CA ASP A 64 10.95 -1.12 7.16
C ASP A 64 11.18 -0.36 8.49
N ILE A 65 10.10 -0.01 9.23
CA ILE A 65 10.20 0.64 10.54
C ILE A 65 10.74 -0.35 11.58
N ALA A 66 10.23 -1.58 11.58
CA ALA A 66 10.71 -2.64 12.46
C ALA A 66 12.16 -3.03 12.14
N ASP A 67 12.52 -3.02 10.86
CA ASP A 67 13.86 -3.34 10.36
C ASP A 67 14.86 -2.15 10.46
N TYR A 68 14.46 -0.98 10.97
CA TYR A 68 15.29 0.24 10.96
C TYR A 68 16.72 0.03 11.47
N ALA A 69 16.90 -0.63 12.63
CA ALA A 69 18.23 -0.86 13.21
C ALA A 69 19.10 -1.77 12.32
N ARG A 70 18.49 -2.79 11.72
CA ARG A 70 19.14 -3.75 10.82
C ARG A 70 19.51 -3.09 9.49
N ASP A 71 18.59 -2.34 8.89
CA ASP A 71 18.80 -1.66 7.62
C ASP A 71 19.84 -0.56 7.73
N LYS A 72 19.85 0.17 8.85
CA LYS A 72 20.89 1.15 9.17
C LYS A 72 22.27 0.49 9.27
N LYS A 73 22.39 -0.64 9.96
CA LYS A 73 23.65 -1.42 10.04
C LYS A 73 24.12 -1.88 8.66
N ASN A 74 23.20 -2.28 7.79
CA ASN A 74 23.48 -2.79 6.45
C ASN A 74 23.61 -1.69 5.37
N LYS A 75 23.55 -0.40 5.77
CA LYS A 75 23.61 0.77 4.86
C LYS A 75 22.52 0.73 3.77
N ILE A 76 21.36 0.17 4.08
CA ILE A 76 20.19 0.16 3.19
C ILE A 76 19.43 1.46 3.44
N LYS A 77 19.27 2.29 2.41
CA LYS A 77 18.61 3.60 2.53
C LYS A 77 17.09 3.45 2.40
N THR A 78 16.44 2.74 3.32
CA THR A 78 14.97 2.72 3.40
C THR A 78 14.43 4.06 3.90
N LEU A 79 13.14 4.32 3.71
CA LEU A 79 12.49 5.56 4.16
C LEU A 79 12.75 5.88 5.65
N PRO A 80 12.58 4.93 6.60
CA PRO A 80 12.88 5.19 8.00
C PRO A 80 14.37 5.40 8.29
N VAL A 81 15.28 4.86 7.47
CA VAL A 81 16.72 5.11 7.60
C VAL A 81 17.09 6.53 7.14
N VAL A 82 16.46 7.03 6.08
CA VAL A 82 16.74 8.36 5.51
C VAL A 82 16.06 9.47 6.29
N TYR A 83 14.78 9.33 6.63
CA TYR A 83 13.95 10.39 7.23
C TYR A 83 13.62 10.16 8.71
N GLY A 84 13.99 9.00 9.24
CA GLY A 84 13.68 8.59 10.61
C GLY A 84 12.35 7.80 10.71
N PRO A 85 12.20 6.94 11.74
CA PRO A 85 11.00 6.12 11.93
C PRO A 85 9.70 6.91 12.02
N LYS A 86 9.72 8.07 12.70
CA LYS A 86 8.53 8.90 12.92
C LYS A 86 8.00 9.55 11.63
N ALA A 87 8.90 10.09 10.80
CA ALA A 87 8.50 10.68 9.53
C ALA A 87 7.99 9.60 8.56
N ALA A 88 8.68 8.45 8.52
CA ALA A 88 8.26 7.30 7.72
C ALA A 88 6.88 6.77 8.16
N SER A 89 6.60 6.67 9.47
CA SER A 89 5.30 6.22 9.95
C SER A 89 4.16 7.12 9.54
N ILE A 90 4.37 8.44 9.53
CA ILE A 90 3.35 9.41 9.09
C ILE A 90 3.12 9.25 7.58
N PHE A 91 4.20 9.14 6.80
CA PHE A 91 4.10 8.92 5.36
C PHE A 91 3.31 7.64 5.01
N TYR A 92 3.62 6.53 5.68
CA TYR A 92 2.89 5.27 5.49
C TYR A 92 1.43 5.37 5.95
N ALA A 93 1.16 5.99 7.10
CA ALA A 93 -0.20 6.21 7.59
C ALA A 93 -1.06 7.04 6.61
N VAL A 94 -0.48 8.07 5.99
CA VAL A 94 -1.15 8.86 4.95
C VAL A 94 -1.48 7.99 3.74
N LEU A 95 -0.54 7.17 3.28
CA LEU A 95 -0.74 6.26 2.14
C LEU A 95 -1.70 5.10 2.44
N MET A 96 -1.92 4.75 3.71
CA MET A 96 -2.98 3.81 4.08
C MET A 96 -4.36 4.43 3.90
N ILE A 97 -4.57 5.68 4.31
CA ILE A 97 -5.89 6.33 4.35
C ILE A 97 -6.27 6.95 3.00
N LEU A 98 -5.32 7.62 2.35
CA LEU A 98 -5.53 8.38 1.11
C LEU A 98 -6.24 7.57 0.00
N PRO A 99 -5.93 6.27 -0.23
CA PRO A 99 -6.56 5.50 -1.30
C PRO A 99 -8.07 5.34 -1.10
N TYR A 100 -8.53 5.23 0.15
CA TYR A 100 -9.95 5.11 0.45
C TYR A 100 -10.69 6.45 0.29
N LEU A 101 -10.03 7.56 0.62
CA LEU A 101 -10.58 8.90 0.35
C LEU A 101 -10.71 9.13 -1.15
N LEU A 102 -9.69 8.76 -1.93
CA LEU A 102 -9.73 8.83 -3.40
C LEU A 102 -10.78 7.88 -3.98
N ALA A 103 -10.94 6.67 -3.43
CA ALA A 103 -12.00 5.75 -3.83
C ALA A 103 -13.40 6.36 -3.63
N LEU A 104 -13.63 7.06 -2.52
CA LEU A 104 -14.88 7.78 -2.27
C LEU A 104 -15.11 8.89 -3.30
N VAL A 105 -14.07 9.69 -3.60
CA VAL A 105 -14.15 10.76 -4.61
C VAL A 105 -14.47 10.18 -5.98
N PHE A 106 -13.75 9.13 -6.42
CA PHE A 106 -14.02 8.48 -7.70
C PHE A 106 -15.38 7.78 -7.74
N HIS A 107 -15.89 7.35 -6.58
CA HIS A 107 -17.24 6.85 -6.46
C HIS A 107 -18.29 7.93 -6.68
N SER A 108 -18.14 9.07 -6.02
CA SER A 108 -19.04 10.22 -6.19
C SER A 108 -19.01 10.80 -7.61
N LEU A 109 -17.88 10.68 -8.32
CA LEU A 109 -17.75 11.08 -9.73
C LEU A 109 -18.27 10.02 -10.74
N GLY A 110 -18.73 8.86 -10.27
CA GLY A 110 -19.24 7.78 -11.13
C GLY A 110 -18.15 7.03 -11.92
N VAL A 111 -16.87 7.25 -11.62
CA VAL A 111 -15.73 6.62 -12.30
C VAL A 111 -15.44 5.22 -11.74
N LEU A 112 -15.67 5.05 -10.43
CA LEU A 112 -15.56 3.77 -9.73
C LEU A 112 -16.89 3.44 -9.04
N ARG A 113 -17.32 2.19 -9.11
CA ARG A 113 -18.36 1.69 -8.22
C ARG A 113 -17.67 0.98 -7.06
N VAL A 114 -18.09 1.26 -5.83
CA VAL A 114 -17.50 0.67 -4.63
C VAL A 114 -18.63 0.16 -3.75
N ASN A 115 -18.36 -0.93 -3.02
CA ASN A 115 -19.28 -1.37 -1.98
C ASN A 115 -19.13 -0.47 -0.75
N ASN A 116 -20.14 0.36 -0.47
CA ASN A 116 -20.10 1.35 0.61
C ASN A 116 -19.91 0.73 2.01
N ILE A 117 -20.51 -0.44 2.26
CA ILE A 117 -20.38 -1.13 3.55
C ILE A 117 -18.93 -1.61 3.72
N LEU A 118 -18.39 -2.25 2.68
CA LEU A 118 -17.00 -2.69 2.70
C LEU A 118 -16.03 -1.49 2.79
N LEU A 119 -16.32 -0.39 2.10
CA LEU A 119 -15.52 0.85 2.17
C LEU A 119 -15.45 1.39 3.59
N ILE A 120 -16.61 1.60 4.23
CA ILE A 120 -16.68 2.12 5.61
C ILE A 120 -15.94 1.19 6.58
N THR A 121 -16.08 -0.12 6.39
CA THR A 121 -15.42 -1.13 7.22
C THR A 121 -13.90 -1.05 7.07
N LEU A 122 -13.39 -1.04 5.83
CA LEU A 122 -11.96 -0.94 5.55
C LEU A 122 -11.38 0.39 6.02
N VAL A 123 -12.07 1.51 5.82
CA VAL A 123 -11.64 2.83 6.31
C VAL A 123 -11.51 2.82 7.83
N SER A 124 -12.49 2.30 8.55
CA SER A 124 -12.48 2.27 10.02
C SER A 124 -11.29 1.49 10.56
N VAL A 125 -11.04 0.29 10.03
CA VAL A 125 -9.89 -0.54 10.41
C VAL A 125 -8.57 0.15 10.02
N THR A 126 -8.52 0.73 8.82
CA THR A 126 -7.33 1.42 8.32
C THR A 126 -6.95 2.62 9.19
N CYS A 127 -7.92 3.44 9.57
CA CYS A 127 -7.69 4.60 10.44
C CYS A 127 -7.11 4.17 11.79
N TYR A 128 -7.60 3.07 12.37
CA TYR A 128 -7.06 2.50 13.59
C TYR A 128 -5.60 2.04 13.42
N LEU A 129 -5.29 1.31 12.35
CA LEU A 129 -3.93 0.84 12.06
C LEU A 129 -2.96 2.00 11.77
N ALA A 130 -3.40 2.99 11.00
CA ALA A 130 -2.64 4.19 10.70
C ALA A 130 -2.29 4.95 11.99
N TRP A 131 -3.26 5.15 12.88
CA TRP A 131 -3.03 5.75 14.20
C TRP A 131 -2.02 4.96 15.03
N ARG A 132 -2.21 3.63 15.14
CA ARG A 132 -1.28 2.76 15.87
C ARG A 132 0.14 2.80 15.31
N THR A 133 0.29 2.90 13.98
CA THR A 133 1.59 3.01 13.30
C THR A 133 2.33 4.30 13.68
N MET A 134 1.60 5.38 13.91
CA MET A 134 2.19 6.69 14.26
C MET A 134 2.57 6.80 15.74
N VAL A 135 1.86 6.10 16.63
CA VAL A 135 2.02 6.24 18.09
C VAL A 135 3.06 5.26 18.66
N ASP A 136 3.09 4.02 18.18
CA ASP A 136 3.89 2.95 18.77
C ASP A 136 4.77 2.28 17.71
N HIS A 137 6.06 2.62 17.74
CA HIS A 137 7.09 2.10 16.84
C HIS A 137 7.80 0.85 17.40
N SER A 138 7.25 0.19 18.42
CA SER A 138 7.80 -1.08 18.89
C SER A 138 7.76 -2.13 17.77
N VAL A 139 8.82 -2.93 17.67
CA VAL A 139 8.96 -3.97 16.63
C VAL A 139 7.78 -4.94 16.64
N GLU A 140 7.29 -5.30 17.84
CA GLU A 140 6.14 -6.19 17.99
C GLU A 140 4.86 -5.56 17.42
N ASN A 141 4.56 -4.31 17.76
CA ASN A 141 3.37 -3.62 17.28
C ASN A 141 3.40 -3.41 15.77
N ILE A 142 4.53 -2.90 15.24
CA ILE A 142 4.69 -2.66 13.80
C ILE A 142 4.58 -3.97 13.01
N SER A 143 5.13 -5.08 13.51
CA SER A 143 5.02 -6.38 12.84
C SER A 143 3.57 -6.88 12.80
N LYS A 144 2.80 -6.69 13.89
CA LYS A 144 1.36 -7.01 13.91
C LYS A 144 0.59 -6.17 12.90
N ILE A 145 0.85 -4.87 12.87
CA ILE A 145 0.22 -3.95 11.90
C ILE A 145 0.57 -4.34 10.47
N HIS A 146 1.82 -4.67 10.19
CA HIS A 146 2.25 -5.12 8.87
C HIS A 146 1.49 -6.36 8.43
N MET A 147 1.42 -7.40 9.28
CA MET A 147 0.68 -8.62 8.97
C MET A 147 -0.82 -8.36 8.71
N MET A 148 -1.47 -7.56 9.56
CA MET A 148 -2.86 -7.16 9.38
C MET A 148 -3.05 -6.35 8.09
N GLY A 149 -2.12 -5.45 7.80
CA GLY A 149 -2.10 -4.63 6.60
C GLY A 149 -2.04 -5.47 5.32
N VAL A 150 -1.16 -6.47 5.28
CA VAL A 150 -1.06 -7.42 4.15
C VAL A 150 -2.37 -8.21 3.96
N MET A 151 -3.05 -8.57 5.05
CA MET A 151 -4.39 -9.20 4.93
C MET A 151 -5.41 -8.22 4.33
N LEU A 152 -5.40 -6.95 4.74
CA LEU A 152 -6.27 -5.92 4.18
C LEU A 152 -5.96 -5.63 2.71
N GLU A 153 -4.69 -5.66 2.29
CA GLU A 153 -4.30 -5.57 0.88
C GLU A 153 -4.91 -6.71 0.06
N GLY A 154 -5.06 -7.92 0.63
CA GLY A 154 -5.73 -9.03 -0.04
C GLY A 154 -7.25 -8.86 -0.16
N ILE A 155 -7.87 -8.15 0.78
CA ILE A 155 -9.32 -7.89 0.80
C ILE A 155 -9.70 -6.66 -0.04
N ALA A 156 -8.85 -5.63 -0.06
CA ALA A 156 -9.12 -4.36 -0.74
C ALA A 156 -9.49 -4.49 -2.23
N PRO A 157 -8.93 -5.40 -3.04
CA PRO A 157 -9.35 -5.62 -4.42
C PRO A 157 -10.84 -5.92 -4.56
N PHE A 158 -11.46 -6.63 -3.61
CA PHE A 158 -12.89 -6.96 -3.64
C PHE A 158 -13.80 -5.73 -3.52
N LEU A 159 -13.28 -4.62 -2.97
CA LEU A 159 -13.95 -3.32 -2.99
C LEU A 159 -14.28 -2.87 -4.42
N PHE A 160 -13.36 -3.15 -5.35
CA PHE A 160 -13.44 -2.71 -6.74
C PHE A 160 -14.05 -3.78 -7.65
N VAL A 161 -13.93 -5.07 -7.32
CA VAL A 161 -14.41 -6.19 -8.14
C VAL A 161 -15.93 -6.42 -8.03
N THR A 162 -16.54 -6.16 -6.86
CA THR A 162 -18.00 -6.34 -6.65
C THR A 162 -18.88 -5.37 -7.45
N SER A 163 -18.27 -4.55 -8.28
CA SER A 163 -18.85 -3.34 -8.86
C SER A 163 -19.20 -3.47 -10.35
N ILE A 164 -19.03 -4.67 -10.91
CA ILE A 164 -18.90 -4.91 -12.37
C ILE A 164 -19.82 -6.05 -12.88
N TYR A 165 -20.87 -6.37 -12.12
CA TYR A 165 -22.06 -7.07 -12.61
C TYR A 165 -23.28 -6.15 -12.51
#